data_AF-A0A447Q048-F1
#
_entry.id   AF-A0A447Q048-F1
#
_cell.length_a   1.000
_cell.length_b   1.000
_cell.length_c   1.000
_cell.angle_alpha   90.00
_cell.angle_beta   90.00
_cell.angle_gamma   90.00
#
_symmetry.space_group_name_H-M   'P 1'
#
loop_
_entity.id
_entity.type
_entity.pdbx_description
1 polymer ?
#
loop_
_entity_poly.entity_id
_entity_poly.type
_entity_poly.pdbx_seq_one_letter_code
_entity_poly.pdbx_strand_id
1 'polypeptide(L)' 'MNLDRHGWGPGFSDTPGYVLTAATNGNGDELIDGLGRRPNAKIDWQQWYNVTSVNYDASKKYRSR' A
#
# COMPACT_ATOMS: atom_id res chain seq x y z
N MET A 1 3.02 -13.09 -27.53
CA MET A 1 2.27 -13.21 -26.26
C MET A 1 3.27 -12.82 -25.18
N ASN A 2 3.21 -11.58 -24.70
CA ASN A 2 4.14 -11.07 -23.69
C ASN A 2 3.41 -11.10 -22.35
N LEU A 3 3.98 -11.85 -21.42
CA LEU A 3 3.44 -12.07 -20.08
C LEU A 3 4.01 -11.02 -19.13
N ASP A 4 3.90 -9.76 -19.53
CA ASP A 4 4.56 -8.66 -18.82
C ASP A 4 3.46 -7.67 -18.43
N ARG A 5 3.19 -7.59 -17.12
CA ARG A 5 2.56 -6.44 -16.45
C ARG A 5 1.02 -6.39 -16.41
N HIS A 6 0.40 -7.39 -15.78
CA HIS A 6 -0.90 -7.19 -15.10
C HIS A 6 -0.78 -7.53 -13.60
N GLY A 7 0.12 -6.83 -12.91
CA GLY A 7 -0.25 -6.36 -11.58
C GLY A 7 -1.31 -5.28 -11.79
N TRP A 8 -2.36 -5.29 -10.96
CA TRP A 8 -3.37 -4.25 -10.75
C TRP A 8 -3.21 -3.04 -11.69
N GLY A 9 -4.19 -2.79 -12.57
CA GLY A 9 -4.14 -1.83 -13.68
C GLY A 9 -3.41 -0.48 -13.41
N PRO A 10 -2.99 0.23 -14.46
CA PRO A 10 -2.14 1.41 -14.33
C PRO A 10 -2.73 2.44 -13.34
N GLY A 11 -2.05 2.67 -12.22
CA GLY A 11 -2.38 3.78 -11.31
C GLY A 11 -2.48 3.45 -9.82
N PHE A 12 -2.31 2.20 -9.40
CA PHE A 12 -2.40 1.85 -7.97
C PHE A 12 -1.05 1.51 -7.36
N SER A 13 -0.58 2.37 -6.45
CA SER A 13 0.57 2.10 -5.60
C SER A 13 0.15 1.83 -4.17
N ASP A 14 0.93 1.01 -3.47
CA ASP A 14 0.79 0.89 -2.02
C ASP A 14 1.12 2.22 -1.35
N THR A 15 0.37 2.56 -0.31
CA THR A 15 0.61 3.73 0.51
C THR A 15 1.07 3.27 1.89
N PRO A 16 2.33 3.51 2.28
CA PRO A 16 2.83 3.27 3.63
C PRO A 16 1.84 3.62 4.73
N GLY A 17 1.51 2.65 5.59
CA GLY A 17 0.61 2.87 6.72
C GLY A 17 -0.88 2.78 6.42
N TYR A 18 -1.27 2.39 5.19
CA TYR A 18 -2.65 2.18 4.80
C TYR A 18 -2.87 0.77 4.29
N VAL A 19 -4.05 0.21 4.57
CA VAL A 19 -4.50 -1.07 4.02
C VAL A 19 -5.58 -0.85 2.96
N LEU A 20 -5.56 -1.69 1.93
CA LEU A 20 -6.66 -1.79 0.96
C LEU A 20 -7.88 -2.40 1.66
N THR A 21 -9.03 -1.77 1.49
CA THR A 21 -10.29 -2.20 2.14
C THR A 21 -11.46 -2.30 1.18
N ALA A 22 -11.32 -1.75 -0.03
CA ALA A 22 -12.32 -1.86 -1.07
C ALA A 22 -11.66 -1.82 -2.44
N ALA A 23 -12.32 -2.43 -3.41
CA ALA A 23 -12.04 -2.27 -4.82
C ALA A 23 -13.36 -1.97 -5.55
N THR A 24 -13.30 -1.10 -6.55
CA THR A 24 -14.45 -0.72 -7.37
C THR A 24 -14.14 -1.00 -8.83
N ASN A 25 -15.06 -1.70 -9.50
CA ASN A 25 -15.11 -1.84 -10.95
C ASN A 25 -16.45 -1.26 -11.41
N GLY A 26 -16.39 -0.19 -12.19
CA GLY A 26 -17.53 0.53 -12.72
C GLY A 26 -17.99 0.02 -14.09
N ASN A 27 -17.35 -1.04 -14.60
CA ASN A 27 -17.63 -1.60 -15.92
C ASN A 27 -17.62 -3.16 -15.88
N GLY A 28 -17.77 -3.81 -17.03
CA GLY A 28 -17.90 -5.28 -17.14
C GLY A 28 -16.62 -6.03 -17.53
N ASP A 29 -15.48 -5.37 -17.56
CA ASP A 29 -14.17 -5.97 -17.84
C ASP A 29 -13.52 -6.56 -16.58
N GLU A 30 -12.36 -7.19 -16.73
CA GLU A 30 -11.63 -7.82 -15.63
C GLU A 30 -10.71 -6.86 -14.85
N LEU A 31 -10.76 -5.55 -15.13
CA LEU A 31 -9.87 -4.55 -14.54
C LEU A 31 -10.52 -3.82 -13.35
N ILE A 32 -9.67 -3.29 -12.47
CA ILE A 32 -10.09 -2.55 -11.26
C ILE A 32 -9.93 -1.06 -11.54
N ASP A 33 -10.99 -0.28 -11.36
CA ASP A 33 -11.01 1.17 -11.63
C ASP A 33 -10.63 2.01 -10.40
N GLY A 34 -10.77 1.45 -9.20
CA GLY A 34 -10.54 2.19 -7.96
C GLY A 34 -10.26 1.31 -6.76
N LEU A 35 -9.51 1.88 -5.81
CA LEU A 35 -9.13 1.22 -4.56
C LEU A 35 -9.42 2.13 -3.34
N GLY A 36 -10.22 1.63 -2.41
CA GLY A 36 -10.48 2.27 -1.11
C GLY A 36 -9.43 1.87 -0.08
N ARG A 37 -9.00 2.83 0.75
CA ARG A 37 -7.92 2.68 1.73
C ARG A 37 -8.33 3.18 3.12
N ARG A 38 -7.79 2.55 4.16
CA ARG A 38 -7.91 3.03 5.55
C ARG A 38 -6.54 3.04 6.24
N PRO A 39 -6.25 4.04 7.09
CA PRO A 39 -5.00 4.07 7.85
C PRO A 39 -4.96 2.95 8.88
N ASN A 40 -3.82 2.31 9.04
CA ASN A 40 -3.56 1.45 10.19
C ASN A 40 -3.26 2.33 11.39
N ALA A 41 -4.00 2.14 12.48
CA ALA A 41 -3.83 2.91 13.70
C ALA A 41 -3.45 1.99 14.87
N LYS A 42 -2.64 2.53 15.78
CA LYS A 42 -2.30 1.91 17.07
C LYS A 42 -2.63 2.88 18.21
N ILE A 43 -2.83 2.35 19.41
CA ILE A 43 -3.07 3.14 20.63
C ILE A 43 -1.88 3.00 21.57
N ASP A 44 -1.24 4.12 21.92
CA ASP A 44 -0.20 4.20 22.94
C ASP A 44 -0.59 5.32 23.92
N TRP A 45 -0.54 5.06 25.24
CA TRP A 45 -0.85 6.07 26.27
C TRP A 45 -2.14 6.88 26.04
N GLN A 46 -3.22 6.22 25.63
CA GLN A 46 -4.54 6.83 25.32
C GLN A 46 -4.56 7.73 24.08
N GLN A 47 -3.49 7.78 23.28
CA GLN A 47 -3.43 8.51 22.02
C GLN A 47 -3.40 7.54 20.83
N TRP A 48 -4.15 7.88 19.78
CA TRP A 48 -4.14 7.16 18.51
C TRP A 48 -3.04 7.68 17.59
N TYR A 49 -2.26 6.76 17.03
CA TYR A 49 -1.19 7.04 16.08
C TYR A 49 -1.41 6.27 14.79
N ASN A 50 -1.18 6.95 13.66
CA ASN A 50 -1.07 6.27 12.37
C ASN A 50 0.24 5.50 12.32
N VAL A 51 0.16 4.21 12.00
CA VAL A 51 1.31 3.34 11.80
C VAL A 51 1.95 3.71 10.47
N THR A 52 3.25 4.02 10.46
CA THR A 52 4.02 4.19 9.22
C THR A 52 4.67 2.86 8.85
N SER A 53 4.72 2.51 7.56
CA SER A 53 5.48 1.33 7.14
C SER A 53 6.98 1.62 7.18
N VAL A 54 7.78 0.64 7.58
CA VAL A 54 9.24 0.75 7.58
C VAL A 54 9.72 0.74 6.13
N ASN A 55 10.27 1.85 5.67
CA ASN A 55 11.09 1.84 4.46
C ASN A 55 12.42 1.17 4.81
N TYR A 56 12.66 -0.01 4.24
CA TYR A 56 13.96 -0.67 4.38
C TYR A 56 15.02 0.16 3.65
N ASP A 57 15.89 0.82 4.40
CA ASP A 57 17.06 1.51 3.88
C ASP A 57 18.27 0.59 3.98
N ALA A 58 18.63 -0.05 2.86
CA ALA A 58 19.78 -0.94 2.77
C ALA A 58 21.12 -0.25 3.10
N SER A 59 21.20 1.09 3.02
CA SER A 59 22.41 1.85 3.34
C SER A 59 22.67 1.96 4.85
N LYS A 60 21.61 1.84 5.67
CA LYS A 60 21.73 1.85 7.14
C LYS A 60 22.28 0.56 7.71
N LYS A 61 22.19 -0.56 6.97
CA LYS A 61 22.75 -1.86 7.37
C LYS A 61 24.28 -1.84 7.46
N TYR A 62 24.95 -0.97 6.70
CA TYR A 62 26.41 -0.89 6.63
C TYR A 62 27.02 0.28 7.42
N ARG A 63 26.20 1.15 8.03
CA ARG A 63 26.64 2.34 8.77
C ARG A 63 26.84 2.12 10.28
N SER A 64 26.88 0.87 10.73
CA SER A 64 27.26 0.51 12.10
C SER A 64 28.69 -0.03 12.12
N ARG A 65 29.66 0.87 12.08
CA ARG A 65 31.03 0.70 12.57
C ARG A 65 31.55 2.04 13.05
#